data_AF-A0A9D6LP98-F1
#
_entry.id   AF-A0A9D6LP98-F1
#
_cell.length_a   1.000
_cell.length_b   1.000
_cell.length_c   1.000
_cell.angle_alpha   90.00
_cell.angle_beta   90.00
_cell.angle_gamma   90.00
#
_symmetry.space_group_name_H-M   'P 1'
#
loop_
_entity.id
_entity.type
_entity.pdbx_description
1 polymer ?
#
loop_
_entity_poly.entity_id
_entity_poly.type
_entity_poly.pdbx_seq_one_letter_code
_entity_poly.pdbx_strand_id
1 'polypeptide(L)'
;MKISIIAAVAENGVIGRNGELPWRLSSDLKRFRQLTMGKTVIVGRKTHESILRRLGHPLEGRRTIVVTRDQGYTSECEVTHSLEEALTRTQNNDEVFIIGGAELYREALPRADKLYITHVEAYCEGDVKFSDWDKSAWKATHMESCPASEENEIRSRFEIYERVNANYNFENTRYDDQRAIMQKLTDRGVCNFCPDHQIEGELMEPVWKSEHWRLGTNRWPYKFTILHLLAIPNRHIEFEDELTDEETGERLEMLRWAKKHYGLKAYSTGARSGETALTGASVRHFHFHIIVADPDTTKEDYERVRFPMGPKPAKK
;
A
#
# COMPACT_ATOMS: atom_id res chain seq x y z
N MET A 1 -12.13 -1.53 8.07
CA MET A 1 -11.87 -2.87 7.48
C MET A 1 -10.37 -3.09 7.38
N LYS A 2 -9.84 -4.18 7.96
CA LYS A 2 -8.44 -4.62 7.77
C LYS A 2 -8.31 -5.55 6.57
N ILE A 3 -7.26 -5.39 5.78
CA ILE A 3 -6.93 -6.26 4.65
C ILE A 3 -5.78 -7.19 5.05
N SER A 4 -6.08 -8.47 5.15
CA SER A 4 -5.11 -9.49 5.56
C SER A 4 -4.76 -10.39 4.38
N ILE A 5 -3.48 -10.66 4.17
CA ILE A 5 -3.02 -11.68 3.23
C ILE A 5 -2.62 -12.93 4.02
N ILE A 6 -3.05 -14.11 3.58
CA ILE A 6 -2.61 -15.39 4.16
C ILE A 6 -2.02 -16.26 3.05
N ALA A 7 -0.79 -16.73 3.22
CA ALA A 7 -0.09 -17.52 2.21
C ALA A 7 0.94 -18.47 2.82
N ALA A 8 1.17 -19.61 2.16
CA ALA A 8 2.30 -20.49 2.42
C ALA A 8 3.34 -20.31 1.30
N VAL A 9 4.59 -20.04 1.66
CA VAL A 9 5.67 -19.62 0.75
C VAL A 9 6.93 -20.42 1.03
N ALA A 10 7.46 -21.09 0.01
CA ALA A 10 8.75 -21.78 0.04
C ALA A 10 9.93 -20.79 0.07
N GLU A 11 11.13 -21.26 0.42
CA GLU A 11 12.32 -20.39 0.53
C GLU A 11 12.68 -19.68 -0.79
N ASN A 12 12.33 -20.29 -1.93
CA ASN A 12 12.52 -19.72 -3.26
C ASN A 12 11.31 -18.94 -3.80
N GLY A 13 10.35 -18.61 -2.92
CA GLY A 13 9.14 -17.84 -3.21
C GLY A 13 8.02 -18.64 -3.85
N VAL A 14 8.19 -19.95 -4.09
CA VAL A 14 7.14 -20.78 -4.70
C VAL A 14 5.94 -20.92 -3.78
N ILE A 15 4.74 -20.84 -4.36
CA ILE A 15 3.44 -21.02 -3.66
C ILE A 15 2.54 -22.05 -4.34
N GLY A 16 2.93 -22.57 -5.48
CA GLY A 16 2.10 -23.47 -6.27
C GLY A 16 2.85 -24.12 -7.42
N ARG A 17 2.41 -25.32 -7.78
CA ARG A 17 2.81 -26.06 -8.99
C ARG A 17 1.56 -26.62 -9.66
N ASN A 18 1.30 -26.29 -10.92
CA ASN A 18 0.16 -26.83 -11.69
C ASN A 18 -1.20 -26.64 -11.01
N GLY A 19 -1.36 -25.57 -10.22
CA GLY A 19 -2.57 -25.27 -9.47
C GLY A 19 -2.67 -25.96 -8.10
N GLU A 20 -1.69 -26.76 -7.69
CA GLU A 20 -1.67 -27.42 -6.39
C GLU A 20 -0.53 -26.89 -5.50
N LEU A 21 -0.62 -27.15 -4.19
CA LEU A 21 0.49 -26.92 -3.28
C LEU A 21 1.55 -28.00 -3.52
N PRO A 22 2.84 -27.66 -3.71
CA PRO A 22 3.91 -28.64 -3.89
C PRO A 22 4.22 -29.48 -2.65
N TRP A 23 3.48 -29.28 -1.56
CA TRP A 23 3.71 -29.89 -0.26
C TRP A 23 2.43 -30.26 0.49
N ARG A 24 2.56 -31.14 1.48
CA ARG A 24 1.50 -31.53 2.42
C ARG A 24 1.78 -31.06 3.86
N LEU A 25 1.23 -29.91 4.21
CA LEU A 25 1.32 -29.33 5.56
C LEU A 25 -0.07 -29.27 6.20
N SER A 26 -0.45 -30.29 6.96
CA SER A 26 -1.77 -30.36 7.59
C SER A 26 -1.95 -29.27 8.66
N SER A 27 -0.87 -28.88 9.35
CA SER A 27 -0.89 -27.78 10.32
C SER A 27 -1.22 -26.44 9.66
N ASP A 28 -0.67 -26.17 8.47
CA ASP A 28 -0.95 -24.97 7.70
C ASP A 28 -2.43 -24.92 7.26
N LEU A 29 -2.98 -26.04 6.78
CA LEU A 29 -4.40 -26.12 6.42
C LEU A 29 -5.33 -25.93 7.63
N LYS A 30 -4.98 -26.51 8.79
CA LYS A 30 -5.69 -26.32 10.06
C LYS A 30 -5.66 -24.83 10.48
N ARG A 31 -4.49 -24.20 10.41
CA ARG A 31 -4.28 -22.78 10.70
C ARG A 31 -5.07 -21.88 9.76
N PHE A 32 -5.01 -22.14 8.44
CA PHE A 32 -5.78 -21.42 7.43
C PHE A 32 -7.27 -21.47 7.74
N ARG A 33 -7.81 -22.65 8.05
CA ARG A 33 -9.22 -22.81 8.42
C ARG A 33 -9.55 -22.01 9.68
N GLN A 34 -8.74 -22.11 10.74
CA GLN A 34 -8.97 -21.40 11.99
C GLN A 34 -8.98 -19.88 11.81
N LEU A 35 -8.01 -19.33 11.08
CA LEU A 35 -7.89 -17.88 10.88
C LEU A 35 -9.00 -17.30 9.99
N THR A 36 -9.47 -18.07 9.00
CA THR A 36 -10.44 -17.58 8.01
C THR A 36 -11.89 -17.92 8.36
N MET A 37 -12.16 -18.82 9.32
CA MET A 37 -13.52 -19.25 9.64
C MET A 37 -14.42 -18.07 10.05
N GLY A 38 -15.63 -18.00 9.51
CA GLY A 38 -16.59 -16.93 9.77
C GLY A 38 -16.20 -15.57 9.17
N LYS A 39 -15.09 -15.49 8.41
CA LYS A 39 -14.62 -14.26 7.76
C LYS A 39 -14.94 -14.27 6.26
N THR A 40 -14.79 -13.11 5.63
CA THR A 40 -14.82 -12.99 4.18
C THR A 40 -13.45 -13.32 3.59
N VAL A 41 -13.41 -14.20 2.60
CA VAL A 41 -12.20 -14.55 1.84
C VAL A 41 -12.34 -14.07 0.39
N ILE A 42 -11.30 -13.45 -0.14
CA ILE A 42 -11.20 -12.96 -1.51
C ILE A 42 -10.15 -13.79 -2.23
N VAL A 43 -10.52 -14.35 -3.37
CA VAL A 43 -9.70 -15.33 -4.10
C VAL A 43 -9.76 -15.10 -5.60
N GLY A 44 -8.65 -15.31 -6.30
CA GLY A 44 -8.59 -15.27 -7.76
C GLY A 44 -9.21 -16.53 -8.38
N ARG A 45 -9.84 -16.39 -9.55
CA ARG A 45 -10.54 -17.48 -10.26
C ARG A 45 -9.79 -18.82 -10.30
N LYS A 46 -8.52 -18.83 -10.73
CA LYS A 46 -7.72 -20.06 -10.86
C LYS A 46 -7.52 -20.79 -9.52
N THR A 47 -7.31 -20.03 -8.44
CA THR A 47 -7.16 -20.58 -7.09
C THR A 47 -8.49 -21.13 -6.59
N HIS A 48 -9.59 -20.43 -6.85
CA HIS A 48 -10.94 -20.92 -6.54
C HIS A 48 -11.27 -22.23 -7.26
N GLU A 49 -11.02 -22.30 -8.58
CA GLU A 49 -11.21 -23.53 -9.38
C GLU A 49 -10.35 -24.70 -8.86
N SER A 50 -9.14 -24.43 -8.39
CA SER A 50 -8.29 -25.46 -7.76
C SER A 50 -8.88 -25.97 -6.44
N ILE A 51 -9.37 -25.07 -5.59
CA ILE A 51 -10.04 -25.43 -4.33
C ILE A 51 -11.27 -26.30 -4.63
N LEU A 52 -12.09 -25.93 -5.61
CA LEU A 52 -13.25 -26.72 -6.03
C LEU A 52 -12.85 -28.11 -6.54
N ARG A 53 -11.81 -28.23 -7.37
CA ARG A 53 -11.33 -29.54 -7.86
C ARG A 53 -10.88 -30.45 -6.71
N ARG A 54 -10.28 -29.87 -5.66
CA ARG A 54 -9.72 -30.62 -4.52
C ARG A 54 -10.77 -30.98 -3.47
N LEU A 55 -11.69 -30.07 -3.16
CA LEU A 55 -12.67 -30.24 -2.08
C LEU A 55 -14.05 -30.69 -2.58
N GLY A 56 -14.36 -30.46 -3.86
CA GLY A 56 -15.68 -30.68 -4.45
C GLY A 56 -16.71 -29.59 -4.14
N HIS A 57 -16.38 -28.64 -3.25
CA HIS A 57 -17.26 -27.54 -2.85
C HIS A 57 -16.45 -26.30 -2.44
N PRO A 58 -17.08 -25.10 -2.39
CA PRO A 58 -16.43 -23.90 -1.86
C PRO A 58 -16.00 -24.04 -0.39
N LEU A 59 -15.20 -23.08 0.08
CA LEU A 59 -14.75 -23.01 1.46
C LEU A 59 -15.92 -22.78 2.44
N GLU A 60 -16.43 -23.86 3.04
CA GLU A 60 -17.57 -23.80 3.97
C GLU A 60 -17.33 -22.87 5.17
N GLY A 61 -18.40 -22.24 5.66
CA GLY A 61 -18.35 -21.34 6.82
C GLY A 61 -17.63 -20.01 6.54
N ARG A 62 -17.39 -19.67 5.28
CA ARG A 62 -16.74 -18.44 4.82
C ARG A 62 -17.53 -17.80 3.69
N ARG A 63 -17.69 -16.48 3.74
CA ARG A 63 -18.17 -15.70 2.59
C ARG A 63 -17.03 -15.65 1.57
N THR A 64 -17.21 -16.26 0.40
CA THR A 64 -16.16 -16.33 -0.63
C THR A 64 -16.49 -15.37 -1.77
N ILE A 65 -15.55 -14.47 -2.09
CA ILE A 65 -15.63 -13.57 -3.24
C ILE A 65 -14.53 -13.96 -4.24
N VAL A 66 -14.94 -14.31 -5.46
CA VAL A 66 -14.06 -14.67 -6.56
C VAL A 66 -13.79 -13.45 -7.43
N VAL A 67 -12.52 -13.12 -7.65
CA VAL A 67 -12.07 -12.02 -8.51
C VAL A 67 -11.65 -12.58 -9.87
N THR A 68 -12.25 -12.06 -10.94
CA THR A 68 -11.97 -12.51 -12.31
C THR A 68 -12.23 -11.40 -13.34
N ARG A 69 -11.35 -11.28 -14.34
CA ARG A 69 -11.57 -10.35 -15.47
C ARG A 69 -12.58 -10.88 -16.48
N ASP A 70 -12.89 -12.18 -16.42
CA ASP A 70 -13.86 -12.83 -17.28
C ASP A 70 -15.29 -12.47 -16.87
N GLN A 71 -15.94 -11.63 -17.69
CA GLN A 71 -17.30 -11.15 -17.45
C GLN A 71 -18.36 -12.26 -17.57
N GLY A 72 -18.03 -13.39 -18.21
CA GLY A 72 -18.94 -14.54 -18.36
C GLY A 72 -18.80 -15.58 -17.26
N TYR A 73 -17.85 -15.40 -16.33
CA TYR A 73 -17.60 -16.37 -15.28
C TYR A 73 -18.75 -16.39 -14.26
N THR A 74 -19.27 -17.58 -13.99
CA THR A 74 -20.33 -17.81 -13.00
C THR A 74 -19.82 -18.75 -11.91
N SER A 75 -20.33 -18.54 -10.70
CA SER A 75 -19.99 -19.35 -9.54
C SER A 75 -21.15 -19.34 -8.55
N GLU A 76 -21.22 -20.35 -7.69
CA GLU A 76 -22.10 -20.34 -6.51
C GLU A 76 -21.64 -19.31 -5.47
N CYS A 77 -20.36 -18.92 -5.53
CA CYS A 77 -19.78 -17.83 -4.75
C CYS A 77 -20.05 -16.47 -5.39
N GLU A 78 -19.87 -15.40 -4.61
CA GLU A 78 -19.93 -14.04 -5.15
C GLU A 78 -18.80 -13.81 -6.16
N VAL A 79 -19.10 -13.16 -7.29
CA VAL A 79 -18.14 -12.82 -8.33
C VAL A 79 -17.97 -11.30 -8.41
N THR A 80 -16.73 -10.86 -8.58
CA THR A 80 -16.32 -9.47 -8.82
C THR A 80 -15.26 -9.41 -9.91
N HIS A 81 -15.12 -8.26 -10.54
CA HIS A 81 -14.26 -8.07 -11.72
C HIS A 81 -12.98 -7.27 -11.46
N SER A 82 -12.76 -6.87 -10.21
CA SER A 82 -11.52 -6.26 -9.74
C SER A 82 -11.36 -6.44 -8.23
N LEU A 83 -10.14 -6.31 -7.71
CA LEU A 83 -9.92 -6.27 -6.27
C LEU A 83 -10.66 -5.09 -5.63
N GLU A 84 -10.67 -3.92 -6.29
CA GLU A 84 -11.38 -2.73 -5.79
C GLU A 84 -12.86 -3.00 -5.54
N GLU A 85 -13.51 -3.67 -6.48
CA GLU A 85 -14.92 -4.00 -6.36
C GLU A 85 -15.15 -4.96 -5.18
N ALA A 86 -14.29 -5.97 -5.01
CA ALA A 86 -14.36 -6.89 -3.87
C ALA A 86 -14.15 -6.17 -2.52
N LEU A 87 -13.18 -5.26 -2.45
CA LEU A 87 -12.93 -4.43 -1.26
C LEU A 87 -14.09 -3.48 -0.96
N THR A 88 -14.69 -2.88 -1.99
CA THR A 88 -15.85 -2.00 -1.83
C THR A 88 -17.04 -2.75 -1.23
N ARG A 89 -17.31 -3.98 -1.71
CA ARG A 89 -18.39 -4.85 -1.19
C ARG A 89 -18.14 -5.38 0.23
N THR A 90 -16.95 -5.16 0.78
CA THR A 90 -16.54 -5.67 2.09
C THR A 90 -16.19 -4.57 3.09
N GLN A 91 -16.47 -3.29 2.77
CA GLN A 91 -16.16 -2.16 3.66
C GLN A 91 -16.73 -2.30 5.08
N ASN A 92 -17.87 -2.98 5.23
CA ASN A 92 -18.53 -3.25 6.51
C ASN A 92 -17.94 -4.44 7.29
N ASN A 93 -16.94 -5.14 6.73
CA ASN A 93 -16.24 -6.21 7.42
C ASN A 93 -15.13 -5.65 8.32
N ASP A 94 -14.95 -6.25 9.50
CA ASP A 94 -13.82 -5.92 10.37
C ASP A 94 -12.48 -6.27 9.72
N GLU A 95 -12.41 -7.44 9.10
CA GLU A 95 -11.21 -7.99 8.45
C GLU A 95 -11.61 -8.89 7.27
N VAL A 96 -10.87 -8.78 6.17
CA VAL A 96 -10.99 -9.64 4.99
C VAL A 96 -9.67 -10.34 4.69
N PHE A 97 -9.75 -11.57 4.18
CA PHE A 97 -8.57 -12.37 3.85
C PHE A 97 -8.39 -12.52 2.35
N ILE A 98 -7.29 -12.04 1.81
CA ILE A 98 -6.82 -12.36 0.46
C ILE A 98 -6.09 -13.70 0.54
N ILE A 99 -6.62 -14.72 -0.15
CA ILE A 99 -6.13 -16.10 -0.09
C ILE A 99 -5.44 -16.56 -1.39
N GLY A 100 -5.08 -15.60 -2.25
CA GLY A 100 -4.36 -15.82 -3.50
C GLY A 100 -5.27 -15.80 -4.72
N GLY A 101 -4.78 -16.08 -5.93
CA GLY A 101 -3.42 -16.49 -6.29
C GLY A 101 -2.43 -15.34 -6.49
N ALA A 102 -1.29 -15.63 -7.13
CA ALA A 102 -0.15 -14.72 -7.27
C ALA A 102 -0.50 -13.30 -7.76
N GLU A 103 -1.37 -13.18 -8.77
CA GLU A 103 -1.77 -11.85 -9.27
C GLU A 103 -2.58 -11.06 -8.25
N LEU A 104 -3.47 -11.73 -7.52
CA LEU A 104 -4.28 -11.10 -6.49
C LEU A 104 -3.43 -10.70 -5.28
N TYR A 105 -2.46 -11.54 -4.89
CA TYR A 105 -1.47 -11.17 -3.87
C TYR A 105 -0.67 -9.93 -4.28
N ARG A 106 -0.19 -9.88 -5.54
CA ARG A 106 0.54 -8.73 -6.07
C ARG A 106 -0.27 -7.44 -5.99
N GLU A 107 -1.55 -7.50 -6.33
CA GLU A 107 -2.46 -6.36 -6.32
C GLU A 107 -2.85 -5.91 -4.91
N ALA A 108 -2.96 -6.87 -3.98
CA ALA A 108 -3.36 -6.62 -2.59
C ALA A 108 -2.20 -6.21 -1.67
N LEU A 109 -0.98 -6.68 -1.93
CA LEU A 109 0.20 -6.43 -1.09
C LEU A 109 0.41 -4.95 -0.75
N PRO A 110 0.25 -3.98 -1.67
CA PRO A 110 0.41 -2.56 -1.34
C PRO A 110 -0.63 -2.02 -0.35
N ARG A 111 -1.75 -2.72 -0.16
CA ARG A 111 -2.90 -2.28 0.65
C ARG A 111 -3.14 -3.13 1.89
N ALA A 112 -2.42 -4.25 2.00
CA ALA A 112 -2.59 -5.17 3.12
C ALA A 112 -2.10 -4.54 4.43
N ASP A 113 -2.84 -4.71 5.51
CA ASP A 113 -2.46 -4.28 6.87
C ASP A 113 -1.70 -5.39 7.62
N LYS A 114 -1.94 -6.65 7.24
CA LYS A 114 -1.42 -7.82 7.93
C LYS A 114 -1.07 -8.94 6.97
N LEU A 115 0.05 -9.62 7.21
CA LEU A 115 0.43 -10.84 6.51
C LEU A 115 0.47 -12.01 7.49
N TYR A 116 -0.20 -13.09 7.16
CA TYR A 116 -0.13 -14.38 7.85
C TYR A 116 0.65 -15.34 6.93
N ILE A 117 1.96 -15.38 7.09
CA ILE A 117 2.84 -16.14 6.20
C ILE A 117 3.29 -17.43 6.88
N THR A 118 3.07 -18.55 6.20
CA THR A 118 3.72 -19.82 6.52
C THR A 118 4.99 -19.92 5.68
N HIS A 119 6.16 -19.81 6.28
CA HIS A 119 7.43 -20.04 5.60
C HIS A 119 7.72 -21.54 5.59
N VAL A 120 7.71 -22.14 4.41
CA VAL A 120 8.03 -23.55 4.19
C VAL A 120 9.55 -23.65 3.99
N GLU A 121 10.25 -24.34 4.90
CA GLU A 121 11.73 -24.42 4.92
C GLU A 121 12.26 -25.43 3.88
N ALA A 122 11.90 -25.20 2.61
CA ALA A 122 12.35 -25.98 1.47
C ALA A 122 12.43 -25.13 0.19
N TYR A 123 13.27 -25.57 -0.74
CA TYR A 123 13.29 -25.12 -2.12
C TYR A 123 12.38 -26.02 -2.94
N CYS A 124 11.25 -25.50 -3.41
CA CYS A 124 10.25 -26.29 -4.14
C CYS A 124 10.28 -25.99 -5.63
N GLU A 125 10.06 -26.99 -6.47
CA GLU A 125 9.74 -26.77 -7.88
C GLU A 125 8.30 -26.24 -8.01
N GLY A 126 8.10 -25.17 -8.78
CA GLY A 126 6.77 -24.61 -9.02
C GLY A 126 6.75 -23.53 -10.08
N ASP A 127 5.58 -23.31 -10.66
CA ASP A 127 5.30 -22.34 -11.72
C ASP A 127 4.65 -21.05 -11.20
N VAL A 128 4.24 -21.03 -9.92
CA VAL A 128 3.62 -19.88 -9.28
C VAL A 128 4.45 -19.43 -8.08
N LYS A 129 4.81 -18.14 -8.06
CA LYS A 129 5.54 -17.51 -6.96
C LYS A 129 4.72 -16.43 -6.26
N PHE A 130 4.98 -16.26 -4.97
CA PHE A 130 4.55 -15.09 -4.24
C PHE A 130 5.31 -13.86 -4.75
N SER A 131 4.67 -12.69 -4.69
CA SER A 131 5.33 -11.44 -5.10
C SER A 131 6.31 -11.00 -4.03
N ASP A 132 7.51 -10.56 -4.41
CA ASP A 132 8.44 -9.97 -3.46
C ASP A 132 7.79 -8.80 -2.71
N TRP A 133 8.11 -8.67 -1.43
CA TRP A 133 7.61 -7.59 -0.59
C TRP A 133 8.75 -6.96 0.22
N ASP A 134 8.68 -5.65 0.41
CA ASP A 134 9.66 -4.91 1.21
C ASP A 134 9.48 -5.26 2.68
N LYS A 135 10.33 -6.14 3.20
CA LYS A 135 10.31 -6.58 4.60
C LYS A 135 10.48 -5.42 5.60
N SER A 136 11.07 -4.29 5.19
CA SER A 136 11.22 -3.13 6.08
C SER A 136 9.88 -2.44 6.38
N ALA A 137 8.87 -2.63 5.52
CA ALA A 137 7.52 -2.15 5.73
C ALA A 137 6.70 -3.03 6.70
N TRP A 138 7.29 -4.10 7.25
CA TRP A 138 6.59 -5.11 8.04
C TRP A 138 7.34 -5.47 9.31
N LYS A 139 6.61 -5.63 10.41
CA LYS A 139 7.15 -6.08 11.69
C LYS A 139 6.55 -7.43 12.03
N ALA A 140 7.40 -8.43 12.24
CA ALA A 140 6.97 -9.71 12.78
C ALA A 140 6.48 -9.51 14.22
N THR A 141 5.19 -9.80 14.47
CA THR A 141 4.56 -9.67 15.79
C THR A 141 4.32 -11.01 16.45
N HIS A 142 4.36 -12.10 15.68
CA HIS A 142 4.23 -13.45 16.19
C HIS A 142 5.03 -14.42 15.30
N MET A 143 5.62 -15.43 15.94
CA MET A 143 6.33 -16.52 15.27
C MET A 143 6.08 -17.83 16.03
N GLU A 144 5.73 -18.87 15.29
CA GLU A 144 5.54 -20.23 15.79
C GLU A 144 6.30 -21.20 14.89
N SER A 145 7.14 -22.07 15.47
CA SER A 145 7.84 -23.10 14.71
C SER A 145 6.99 -24.36 14.61
N CYS A 146 6.87 -24.93 13.41
CA CYS A 146 6.18 -26.19 13.13
C CYS A 146 7.19 -27.21 12.57
N PRO A 147 7.74 -28.11 13.42
CA PRO A 147 8.64 -29.17 12.98
C PRO A 147 7.99 -30.11 11.94
N ALA A 148 8.83 -30.77 11.15
CA ALA A 148 8.38 -31.86 10.28
C ALA A 148 7.86 -33.04 11.13
N SER A 149 6.82 -33.71 10.65
CA SER A 149 6.12 -34.82 11.30
C SER A 149 5.35 -35.65 10.27
N GLU A 150 4.68 -36.73 10.68
CA GLU A 150 3.81 -37.51 9.78
C GLU A 150 2.70 -36.66 9.13
N GLU A 151 2.18 -35.68 9.88
CA GLU A 151 1.16 -34.74 9.40
C GLU A 151 1.72 -33.58 8.56
N ASN A 152 3.02 -33.30 8.65
CA ASN A 152 3.70 -32.16 8.03
C ASN A 152 5.03 -32.59 7.42
N GLU A 153 5.05 -32.82 6.11
CA GLU A 153 6.23 -33.38 5.43
C GLU A 153 7.49 -32.50 5.49
N ILE A 154 7.31 -31.19 5.64
CA ILE A 154 8.39 -30.19 5.63
C ILE A 154 8.27 -29.34 6.88
N ARG A 155 9.42 -28.97 7.46
CA ARG A 155 9.49 -28.00 8.55
C ARG A 155 9.00 -26.65 8.05
N SER A 156 8.19 -25.98 8.87
CA SER A 156 7.71 -24.64 8.55
C SER A 156 7.71 -23.74 9.78
N ARG A 157 7.50 -22.45 9.56
CA ARG A 157 7.25 -21.47 10.62
C ARG A 157 6.08 -20.59 10.23
N PHE A 158 5.17 -20.38 11.16
CA PHE A 158 4.07 -19.46 11.00
C PHE A 158 4.49 -18.11 11.53
N GLU A 159 4.48 -17.10 10.68
CA GLU A 159 4.77 -15.73 11.05
C GLU A 159 3.55 -14.85 10.79
N ILE A 160 3.34 -13.92 11.71
CA ILE A 160 2.38 -12.84 11.54
C ILE A 160 3.17 -11.55 11.45
N TYR A 161 2.98 -10.84 10.36
CA TYR A 161 3.53 -9.52 10.15
C TYR A 161 2.42 -8.50 10.21
N GLU A 162 2.63 -7.43 10.96
CA GLU A 162 1.79 -6.24 10.89
C GLU A 162 2.55 -5.18 10.10
N ARG A 163 1.85 -4.46 9.23
CA ARG A 163 2.46 -3.38 8.48
C ARG A 163 2.99 -2.38 9.49
N VAL A 164 4.29 -2.14 9.47
CA VAL A 164 4.82 -0.97 10.15
C VAL A 164 4.25 0.19 9.39
N ASN A 165 3.55 1.11 10.06
CA ASN A 165 3.14 2.38 9.48
C ASN A 165 4.40 3.13 9.04
N ALA A 166 4.94 2.72 7.89
CA ALA A 166 6.02 3.38 7.23
C ALA A 166 5.41 4.68 6.76
N ASN A 167 5.74 5.75 7.48
CA ASN A 167 5.38 7.10 7.07
C ASN A 167 5.91 7.43 5.67
N TYR A 168 6.72 6.56 5.06
CA TYR A 168 7.45 6.82 3.83
C TYR A 168 7.30 5.72 2.80
N ASN A 169 7.21 6.13 1.54
CA ASN A 169 7.40 5.26 0.39
C ASN A 169 8.64 5.73 -0.38
N PHE A 170 9.70 4.93 -0.26
CA PHE A 170 10.99 5.28 -0.83
C PHE A 170 10.99 5.20 -2.36
N GLU A 171 10.15 4.41 -3.01
CA GLU A 171 10.11 4.33 -4.48
C GLU A 171 9.64 5.64 -5.12
N ASN A 172 8.82 6.39 -4.37
CA ASN A 172 8.25 7.67 -4.75
C ASN A 172 9.18 8.86 -4.45
N THR A 173 10.35 8.65 -3.83
CA THR A 173 11.34 9.72 -3.66
C THR A 173 11.91 10.13 -5.02
N ARG A 174 12.17 11.43 -5.16
CA ARG A 174 12.73 12.05 -6.37
C ARG A 174 14.21 12.35 -6.26
N TYR A 175 14.67 12.59 -5.03
CA TYR A 175 16.04 13.02 -4.74
C TYR A 175 16.69 12.07 -3.72
N ASP A 176 18.01 11.96 -3.75
CA ASP A 176 18.75 11.07 -2.85
C ASP A 176 18.77 11.60 -1.42
N ASP A 177 18.86 12.92 -1.23
CA ASP A 177 18.79 13.55 0.09
C ASP A 177 17.40 13.39 0.72
N GLN A 178 16.34 13.47 -0.08
CA GLN A 178 14.97 13.15 0.32
C GLN A 178 14.88 11.73 0.89
N ARG A 179 15.38 10.75 0.13
CA ARG A 179 15.40 9.34 0.57
C ARG A 179 16.20 9.17 1.85
N ALA A 180 17.38 9.77 1.93
CA ALA A 180 18.26 9.65 3.10
C ALA A 180 17.63 10.21 4.38
N ILE A 181 16.96 11.38 4.29
CA ILE A 181 16.23 11.96 5.43
C ILE A 181 15.08 11.05 5.87
N MET A 182 14.26 10.57 4.92
CA MET A 182 13.15 9.66 5.24
C MET A 182 13.66 8.37 5.88
N GLN A 183 14.76 7.80 5.40
CA GLN A 183 15.33 6.56 5.95
C GLN A 183 15.72 6.71 7.42
N LYS A 184 16.36 7.83 7.79
CA LYS A 184 16.72 8.13 9.19
C LYS A 184 15.49 8.23 10.10
N LEU A 185 14.36 8.68 9.57
CA LEU A 185 13.13 8.87 10.33
C LEU A 185 12.29 7.60 10.42
N THR A 186 12.43 6.68 9.45
CA THR A 186 11.82 5.35 9.49
C THR A 186 12.25 4.56 10.72
N ASP A 187 13.54 4.56 11.06
CA ASP A 187 14.07 3.85 12.23
C ASP A 187 13.47 4.37 13.55
N ARG A 188 13.06 5.65 13.56
CA ARG A 188 12.40 6.32 14.69
C ARG A 188 10.88 6.19 14.66
N GLY A 189 10.29 5.69 13.56
CA GLY A 189 8.84 5.58 13.38
C GLY A 189 8.10 6.92 13.30
N VAL A 190 8.80 8.01 12.92
CA VAL A 190 8.23 9.37 12.95
C VAL A 190 7.98 9.93 11.55
N CYS A 191 6.98 10.82 11.42
CA CYS A 191 6.61 11.49 10.17
C CYS A 191 7.24 12.88 10.09
N ASN A 192 8.01 13.16 9.03
CA ASN A 192 8.71 14.44 8.81
C ASN A 192 7.76 15.62 8.57
N PHE A 193 6.49 15.34 8.27
CA PHE A 193 5.44 16.33 8.12
C PHE A 193 4.71 16.61 9.44
N CYS A 194 5.06 15.97 10.55
CA CYS A 194 4.55 16.37 11.87
C CYS A 194 5.44 17.45 12.49
N PRO A 195 4.86 18.52 13.08
CA PRO A 195 5.63 19.60 13.70
C PRO A 195 6.69 19.11 14.71
N ASP A 196 6.33 18.13 15.55
CA ASP A 196 7.19 17.58 16.61
C ASP A 196 8.41 16.79 16.11
N HIS A 197 8.45 16.51 14.81
CA HIS A 197 9.45 15.63 14.19
C HIS A 197 10.21 16.33 13.07
N GLN A 198 9.92 17.62 12.82
CA GLN A 198 10.69 18.39 11.88
C GLN A 198 12.08 18.62 12.47
N ILE A 199 13.10 18.26 11.71
CA ILE A 199 14.47 18.67 11.99
C ILE A 199 14.62 20.07 11.38
N GLU A 200 15.13 21.01 12.16
CA GLU A 200 15.29 22.41 11.75
C GLU A 200 16.05 22.52 10.42
N GLY A 201 15.48 23.23 9.45
CA GLY A 201 16.04 23.37 8.09
C GLY A 201 15.85 22.16 7.16
N GLU A 202 15.24 21.06 7.60
CA GLU A 202 15.20 19.83 6.78
C GLU A 202 13.99 19.71 5.84
N LEU A 203 12.83 20.27 6.16
CA LEU A 203 11.63 20.08 5.34
C LEU A 203 11.32 21.26 4.42
N MET A 204 11.09 22.42 5.03
CA MET A 204 10.71 23.67 4.36
C MET A 204 10.69 24.79 5.40
N GLU A 205 11.06 26.00 5.00
CA GLU A 205 10.82 27.21 5.78
C GLU A 205 9.41 27.72 5.48
N PRO A 206 8.52 27.84 6.48
CA PRO A 206 7.15 28.25 6.20
C PRO A 206 7.07 29.75 5.89
N VAL A 207 6.47 30.08 4.76
CA VAL A 207 6.18 31.46 4.31
C VAL A 207 4.80 31.94 4.76
N TRP A 208 3.94 31.01 5.16
CA TRP A 208 2.62 31.27 5.74
C TRP A 208 2.26 30.17 6.73
N LYS A 209 1.57 30.53 7.80
CA LYS A 209 1.14 29.63 8.89
C LYS A 209 -0.24 30.06 9.39
N SER A 210 -1.00 29.10 9.86
CA SER A 210 -2.20 29.25 10.68
C SER A 210 -2.12 28.28 11.86
N GLU A 211 -3.22 28.14 12.61
CA GLU A 211 -3.29 27.15 13.69
C GLU A 211 -3.11 25.73 13.13
N HIS A 212 -3.79 25.41 12.03
CA HIS A 212 -3.81 24.04 11.51
C HIS A 212 -2.95 23.80 10.28
N TRP A 213 -2.41 24.85 9.64
CA TRP A 213 -1.66 24.70 8.40
C TRP A 213 -0.33 25.44 8.40
N ARG A 214 0.58 24.94 7.57
CA ARG A 214 1.77 25.68 7.15
C ARG A 214 2.03 25.49 5.66
N LEU A 215 2.50 26.56 5.03
CA LEU A 215 2.81 26.65 3.61
C LEU A 215 4.23 27.19 3.44
N GLY A 216 4.93 26.74 2.41
CA GLY A 216 6.29 27.16 2.08
C GLY A 216 6.78 26.47 0.83
N THR A 217 8.01 26.76 0.44
CA THR A 217 8.60 26.20 -0.78
C THR A 217 8.89 24.72 -0.59
N ASN A 218 8.50 23.92 -1.59
CA ASN A 218 8.84 22.50 -1.59
C ASN A 218 10.35 22.36 -1.80
N ARG A 219 11.06 21.82 -0.81
CA ARG A 219 12.51 21.53 -0.89
C ARG A 219 12.85 20.63 -2.08
N TRP A 220 11.93 19.76 -2.47
CA TRP A 220 12.08 18.82 -3.57
C TRP A 220 11.05 19.10 -4.66
N PRO A 221 11.19 20.23 -5.38
CA PRO A 221 10.23 20.64 -6.39
C PRO A 221 10.17 19.63 -7.55
N TYR A 222 9.22 19.80 -8.48
CA TYR A 222 9.29 19.01 -9.71
C TYR A 222 10.26 19.71 -10.66
N LYS A 223 10.93 18.97 -11.54
CA LYS A 223 11.69 19.61 -12.63
C LYS A 223 10.75 20.49 -13.45
N PHE A 224 11.28 21.60 -13.99
CA PHE A 224 10.53 22.57 -14.79
C PHE A 224 9.35 23.22 -14.06
N THR A 225 9.49 23.46 -12.75
CA THR A 225 8.58 24.36 -12.01
C THR A 225 9.32 25.61 -11.58
N ILE A 226 8.73 26.78 -11.81
CA ILE A 226 9.24 28.06 -11.30
C ILE A 226 8.76 28.35 -9.88
N LEU A 227 7.65 27.73 -9.47
CA LEU A 227 7.15 27.78 -8.11
C LEU A 227 6.51 26.43 -7.78
N HIS A 228 6.89 25.87 -6.64
CA HIS A 228 6.24 24.69 -6.08
C HIS A 228 6.13 24.90 -4.59
N LEU A 229 4.92 25.21 -4.12
CA LEU A 229 4.61 25.32 -2.70
C LEU A 229 4.01 24.03 -2.20
N LEU A 230 4.34 23.71 -0.95
CA LEU A 230 3.85 22.57 -0.22
C LEU A 230 3.11 23.07 1.01
N ALA A 231 1.86 22.65 1.16
CA ALA A 231 1.02 22.91 2.31
C ALA A 231 0.81 21.62 3.10
N ILE A 232 1.00 21.71 4.41
CA ILE A 232 1.02 20.57 5.32
C ILE A 232 0.18 20.91 6.55
N PRO A 233 -0.75 20.05 6.98
CA PRO A 233 -1.42 20.16 8.26
C PRO A 233 -0.45 20.13 9.45
N ASN A 234 -0.80 20.81 10.54
CA ASN A 234 -0.03 20.87 11.80
C ASN A 234 -0.33 19.70 12.74
N ARG A 235 -0.90 18.60 12.22
CA ARG A 235 -1.06 17.31 12.90
C ARG A 235 -0.98 16.18 11.88
N HIS A 236 -0.73 14.95 12.32
CA HIS A 236 -0.74 13.81 11.41
C HIS A 236 -2.16 13.53 10.95
N ILE A 237 -2.38 13.66 9.64
CA ILE A 237 -3.61 13.32 8.93
C ILE A 237 -3.17 12.48 7.75
N GLU A 238 -3.84 11.38 7.46
CA GLU A 238 -3.52 10.56 6.29
C GLU A 238 -4.51 10.83 5.16
N PHE A 239 -5.79 10.93 5.48
CA PHE A 239 -6.89 11.10 4.56
C PHE A 239 -7.52 12.49 4.65
N GLU A 240 -7.88 13.05 3.50
CA GLU A 240 -8.48 14.39 3.40
C GLU A 240 -9.78 14.54 4.20
N ASP A 241 -10.57 13.48 4.33
CA ASP A 241 -11.84 13.45 5.06
C ASP A 241 -11.68 13.45 6.59
N GLU A 242 -10.45 13.35 7.10
CA GLU A 242 -10.15 13.58 8.52
C GLU A 242 -10.01 15.08 8.86
N LEU A 243 -10.00 15.97 7.86
CA LEU A 243 -10.00 17.41 8.09
C LEU A 243 -11.35 17.88 8.61
N THR A 244 -11.30 18.76 9.61
CA THR A 244 -12.49 19.51 10.05
C THR A 244 -12.86 20.61 9.06
N ASP A 245 -14.07 21.16 9.21
CA ASP A 245 -14.51 22.32 8.43
C ASP A 245 -13.61 23.54 8.63
N GLU A 246 -13.11 23.74 9.86
CA GLU A 246 -12.19 24.83 10.21
C GLU A 246 -10.84 24.68 9.50
N GLU A 247 -10.23 23.49 9.62
CA GLU A 247 -8.99 23.15 8.91
C GLU A 247 -9.15 23.28 7.39
N THR A 248 -10.32 22.91 6.85
CA THR A 248 -10.65 23.06 5.44
C THR A 248 -10.76 24.54 5.05
N GLY A 249 -11.36 25.37 5.90
CA GLY A 249 -11.45 26.82 5.73
C GLY A 249 -10.08 27.49 5.68
N GLU A 250 -9.21 27.20 6.64
CA GLU A 250 -7.83 27.74 6.67
C GLU A 250 -7.04 27.41 5.40
N ARG A 251 -7.21 26.20 4.85
CA ARG A 251 -6.59 25.81 3.57
C ARG A 251 -7.02 26.71 2.42
N LEU A 252 -8.29 27.13 2.39
CA LEU A 252 -8.78 28.06 1.36
C LEU A 252 -8.23 29.48 1.57
N GLU A 253 -8.10 29.93 2.81
CA GLU A 253 -7.48 31.22 3.14
C GLU A 253 -6.00 31.26 2.73
N MET A 254 -5.26 30.20 3.04
CA MET A 254 -3.90 29.97 2.59
C MET A 254 -3.76 30.10 1.07
N LEU A 255 -4.67 29.47 0.30
CA LEU A 255 -4.65 29.52 -1.15
C LEU A 255 -4.88 30.96 -1.67
N ARG A 256 -5.82 31.69 -1.06
CA ARG A 256 -6.06 33.11 -1.38
C ARG A 256 -4.84 33.97 -1.06
N TRP A 257 -4.21 33.72 0.09
CA TRP A 257 -2.97 34.40 0.48
C TRP A 257 -1.86 34.13 -0.53
N ALA A 258 -1.61 32.88 -0.90
CA ALA A 258 -0.55 32.49 -1.84
C ALA A 258 -0.75 33.15 -3.20
N LYS A 259 -1.99 33.17 -3.70
CA LYS A 259 -2.34 33.84 -4.95
C LYS A 259 -1.99 35.32 -4.93
N LYS A 260 -2.30 36.03 -3.84
CA LYS A 260 -2.00 37.46 -3.68
C LYS A 260 -0.50 37.70 -3.51
N HIS A 261 0.15 36.91 -2.65
CA HIS A 261 1.56 37.08 -2.29
C HIS A 261 2.50 36.85 -3.47
N TYR A 262 2.28 35.78 -4.23
CA TYR A 262 3.11 35.43 -5.40
C TYR A 262 2.56 35.98 -6.72
N GLY A 263 1.47 36.76 -6.70
CA GLY A 263 0.85 37.32 -7.90
C GLY A 263 0.39 36.26 -8.90
N LEU A 264 -0.12 35.11 -8.42
CA LEU A 264 -0.41 33.95 -9.25
C LEU A 264 -1.61 34.22 -10.17
N LYS A 265 -1.34 34.39 -11.47
CA LYS A 265 -2.37 34.48 -12.52
C LYS A 265 -2.83 33.11 -13.03
N ALA A 266 -1.91 32.14 -13.03
CA ALA A 266 -2.16 30.75 -13.40
C ALA A 266 -1.31 29.83 -12.51
N TYR A 267 -1.91 28.75 -12.02
CA TYR A 267 -1.27 27.72 -11.20
C TYR A 267 -2.12 26.45 -11.24
N SER A 268 -1.49 25.32 -10.93
CA SER A 268 -2.16 24.03 -10.72
C SER A 268 -2.11 23.67 -9.25
N THR A 269 -3.14 22.95 -8.78
CA THR A 269 -3.16 22.39 -7.43
C THR A 269 -3.35 20.88 -7.47
N GLY A 270 -2.85 20.18 -6.46
CA GLY A 270 -3.06 18.74 -6.30
C GLY A 270 -2.88 18.32 -4.85
N ALA A 271 -3.62 17.31 -4.41
CA ALA A 271 -3.50 16.77 -3.07
C ALA A 271 -2.96 15.33 -3.10
N ARG A 272 -2.35 14.91 -2.00
CA ARG A 272 -2.03 13.51 -1.72
C ARG A 272 -2.78 13.10 -0.46
N SER A 273 -3.64 12.08 -0.57
CA SER A 273 -4.52 11.61 0.49
C SER A 273 -4.50 10.08 0.54
N GLY A 274 -4.16 9.52 1.70
CA GLY A 274 -4.12 8.09 1.96
C GLY A 274 -2.85 7.40 1.46
N GLU A 275 -3.02 6.21 0.89
CA GLU A 275 -1.92 5.28 0.61
C GLU A 275 -0.90 5.83 -0.40
N THR A 276 0.37 5.88 0.02
CA THR A 276 1.50 6.34 -0.81
C THR A 276 1.67 5.52 -2.08
N ALA A 277 1.37 4.22 -2.02
CA ALA A 277 1.42 3.32 -3.17
C ALA A 277 0.39 3.68 -4.25
N LEU A 278 -0.75 4.26 -3.89
CA LEU A 278 -1.81 4.63 -4.84
C LEU A 278 -1.70 6.10 -5.26
N THR A 279 -1.18 6.93 -4.38
CA THR A 279 -1.11 8.37 -4.62
C THR A 279 0.18 8.79 -5.26
N GLY A 280 1.28 8.03 -5.23
CA GLY A 280 2.59 8.53 -5.67
C GLY A 280 3.23 9.50 -4.67
N ALA A 281 2.65 9.63 -3.48
CA ALA A 281 3.23 10.37 -2.37
C ALA A 281 4.44 9.63 -1.80
N SER A 282 5.44 10.37 -1.34
CA SER A 282 6.59 9.79 -0.63
C SER A 282 6.38 9.76 0.88
N VAL A 283 5.40 10.50 1.39
CA VAL A 283 5.04 10.56 2.81
C VAL A 283 3.56 10.21 2.96
N ARG A 284 3.23 9.32 3.90
CA ARG A 284 1.85 8.98 4.29
C ARG A 284 1.34 10.04 5.26
N HIS A 285 1.08 11.21 4.72
CA HIS A 285 0.54 12.37 5.43
C HIS A 285 -0.14 13.26 4.39
N PHE A 286 -1.36 13.73 4.66
CA PHE A 286 -2.13 14.54 3.74
C PHE A 286 -1.42 15.86 3.43
N HIS A 287 -1.15 16.13 2.16
CA HIS A 287 -0.50 17.38 1.79
C HIS A 287 -1.02 17.92 0.46
N PHE A 288 -0.94 19.23 0.33
CA PHE A 288 -1.50 19.98 -0.78
C PHE A 288 -0.40 20.75 -1.51
N HIS A 289 -0.41 20.68 -2.83
CA HIS A 289 0.58 21.27 -3.70
C HIS A 289 -0.01 22.47 -4.44
N ILE A 290 0.78 23.53 -4.57
CA ILE A 290 0.52 24.65 -5.50
C ILE A 290 1.72 24.72 -6.44
N ILE A 291 1.49 24.53 -7.74
CA ILE A 291 2.55 24.33 -8.73
C ILE A 291 2.37 25.33 -9.87
N VAL A 292 3.47 25.98 -10.26
CA VAL A 292 3.57 26.79 -11.46
C VAL A 292 4.70 26.21 -12.31
N ALA A 293 4.33 25.71 -13.50
CA ALA A 293 5.29 25.18 -14.45
C ALA A 293 6.11 26.31 -15.09
N ASP A 294 7.33 25.98 -15.47
CA ASP A 294 8.16 26.83 -16.31
C ASP A 294 7.63 26.82 -17.75
N PRO A 295 7.21 27.97 -18.30
CA PRO A 295 6.69 28.02 -19.66
C PRO A 295 7.79 27.94 -20.73
N ASP A 296 9.06 28.05 -20.37
CA ASP A 296 10.17 28.03 -21.32
C ASP A 296 10.45 26.61 -21.83
N THR A 297 9.83 26.29 -22.97
CA THR A 297 10.01 25.01 -23.68
C THR A 297 11.27 24.97 -24.54
N THR A 298 12.10 26.01 -24.53
CA THR A 298 13.32 26.07 -25.37
C THR A 298 14.55 25.46 -24.70
N LYS A 299 14.45 25.11 -23.41
CA LYS A 299 15.52 24.45 -22.64
C LYS A 299 15.84 23.07 -23.25
N GLU A 300 17.13 22.77 -23.42
CA GLU A 300 17.59 21.53 -24.08
C GLU A 300 17.10 20.26 -23.39
N ASP A 301 16.91 20.29 -22.07
CA ASP A 301 16.42 19.17 -21.26
C ASP A 301 14.94 19.25 -20.91
N TYR A 302 14.18 20.17 -21.54
CA TYR A 302 12.77 20.43 -21.19
C TYR A 302 11.92 19.16 -21.20
N GLU A 303 11.22 18.94 -20.08
CA GLU A 303 10.17 17.94 -19.94
C GLU A 303 8.91 18.55 -19.35
N ARG A 304 7.74 18.03 -19.76
CA ARG A 304 6.48 18.40 -19.10
C ARG A 304 6.52 18.00 -17.63
N VAL A 305 6.14 18.93 -16.75
CA VAL A 305 5.93 18.64 -15.32
C VAL A 305 4.94 17.48 -15.19
N ARG A 306 5.36 16.41 -14.52
CA ARG A 306 4.50 15.27 -14.20
C ARG A 306 4.19 15.28 -12.70
N PHE A 307 2.91 15.25 -12.37
CA PHE A 307 2.44 14.96 -11.02
C PHE A 307 2.14 13.45 -10.96
N PRO A 308 3.12 12.59 -10.58
CA PRO A 308 2.96 11.14 -10.67
C PRO A 308 1.81 10.69 -9.77
N MET A 309 0.94 9.82 -10.26
CA MET A 309 -0.12 9.16 -9.49
C MET A 309 0.22 7.67 -9.47
N GLY A 310 0.26 7.05 -8.30
CA GLY A 310 0.64 5.64 -8.15
C GLY A 310 2.15 5.37 -8.19
N PRO A 311 2.55 4.08 -8.13
CA PRO A 311 3.95 3.69 -8.05
C PRO A 311 4.60 3.74 -9.44
N LYS A 312 5.94 3.79 -9.46
CA LYS A 312 6.68 3.62 -10.73
C LYS A 312 6.38 2.23 -11.30
N PRO A 313 6.20 2.09 -12.63
CA PRO A 313 6.09 0.76 -13.22
C PRO A 313 7.35 -0.06 -12.89
N ALA A 314 7.17 -1.32 -12.51
CA ALA A 314 8.27 -2.25 -12.28
C ALA A 314 9.18 -2.24 -13.53
N LYS A 315 10.49 -2.12 -13.32
CA LYS A 315 11.47 -2.25 -14.40
C LYS A 315 11.21 -3.61 -15.06
N LYS A 316 10.90 -3.60 -16.36
CA LYS A 316 10.73 -4.83 -17.14
C LYS A 316 12.04 -5.58 -17.28
#